data_AF-A0A7Y5V210-F1
#
_entry.id   AF-A0A7Y5V210-F1
#
_cell.length_a   1.000
_cell.length_b   1.000
_cell.length_c   1.000
_cell.angle_alpha   90.00
_cell.angle_beta   90.00
_cell.angle_gamma   90.00
#
_symmetry.space_group_name_H-M   'P 1'
#
loop_
_entity.id
_entity.type
_entity.pdbx_description
1 polymer ?
#
loop_
_entity_poly.entity_id
_entity_poly.type
_entity_poly.pdbx_seq_one_letter_code
_entity_poly.pdbx_strand_id
1 'polypeptide(L)'
;MAEEPGVLQAQTEIALRDLASLNARKRRDAVYFMGETANVDAVATLIDLYKNDKNAGVRRAAGYALGQFRAVDLAMGRGEQAKVEALLRAVEVEGQIGRRAPTASRLRLILALILSLALMGILFLFQNDLAGAILGGRTDRTALLRDVRGYFTRVTDDTHTLQAEYLNVLGAQSLGCVAFFNAMPPYMLDRRDAAAYRDISAVVADINQINSLIAQARTPYDAACAGDPASLRAQQASEIYRTLIPIFEKDGLLERVELALTAAEANTTPPTRIPPTAVPPTAAPPSDLPPTTAPTSAPTAESAGQAAPTAAPAANFDSNTVLPPLYDAVDAMIGSRGAATLLVQYWEDVGATGTTAGCDVPTLPEIPANVELDPAVLAASTELARAVDLLNNGLSAIRDGWVDFRFACNSRTLMGELPSKLATARAAQSAFGAARTLLDAVRDPSLLLTPTAGA
;
A
#
# COMPACT_ATOMS: atom_id res chain seq x y z
N MET A 1 -27.28 -19.97 -87.83
CA MET A 1 -26.43 -20.40 -86.70
C MET A 1 -26.96 -19.65 -85.49
N ALA A 2 -27.48 -20.34 -84.47
CA ALA A 2 -27.90 -19.68 -83.24
C ALA A 2 -26.63 -19.36 -82.44
N GLU A 3 -26.42 -18.10 -82.13
CA GLU A 3 -25.34 -17.63 -81.26
C GLU A 3 -25.60 -18.20 -79.86
N GLU A 4 -24.65 -18.96 -79.30
CA GLU A 4 -24.78 -19.49 -77.95
C GLU A 4 -24.87 -18.32 -76.96
N PRO A 5 -25.85 -18.32 -76.03
CA PRO A 5 -25.97 -17.24 -75.05
C PRO A 5 -24.69 -17.17 -74.22
N GLY A 6 -24.16 -15.95 -74.06
CA GLY A 6 -22.97 -15.72 -73.27
C GLY A 6 -23.15 -16.20 -71.82
N VAL A 7 -22.07 -16.62 -71.17
CA VAL A 7 -22.09 -17.20 -69.81
C VAL A 7 -22.82 -16.29 -68.81
N LEU A 8 -22.65 -14.97 -68.92
CA LEU A 8 -23.33 -13.98 -68.07
C LEU A 8 -24.84 -13.94 -68.29
N GLN A 9 -25.30 -14.10 -69.53
CA GLN A 9 -26.72 -14.12 -69.87
C GLN A 9 -27.39 -15.36 -69.28
N ALA A 10 -26.77 -16.54 -69.41
CA ALA A 10 -27.27 -17.77 -68.80
C ALA A 10 -27.35 -17.67 -67.26
N GLN A 11 -26.34 -17.06 -66.62
CA GLN A 11 -26.36 -16.81 -65.17
C GLN A 11 -27.44 -15.82 -64.75
N THR A 12 -27.68 -14.79 -65.57
CA THR A 12 -28.74 -13.81 -65.35
C THR A 12 -30.11 -14.45 -65.39
N GLU A 13 -30.38 -15.32 -66.38
CA GLU A 13 -31.65 -16.05 -66.47
C GLU A 13 -31.86 -17.01 -65.29
N ILE A 14 -30.80 -17.71 -64.86
CA ILE A 14 -30.85 -18.56 -63.66
C ILE A 14 -31.19 -17.72 -62.43
N ALA A 15 -30.51 -16.60 -62.24
CA ALA A 15 -30.74 -15.73 -61.10
C ALA A 15 -32.13 -15.08 -61.13
N LEU A 16 -32.66 -14.66 -62.29
CA LEU A 16 -34.03 -14.13 -62.42
C LEU A 16 -35.07 -15.16 -61.98
N ARG A 17 -34.90 -16.42 -62.40
CA ARG A 17 -35.75 -17.52 -61.94
C ARG A 17 -35.57 -17.79 -60.44
N ASP A 18 -34.35 -17.73 -59.94
CA ASP A 18 -34.05 -17.98 -58.52
C ASP A 18 -34.57 -16.85 -57.60
N LEU A 19 -34.85 -15.65 -58.09
CA LEU A 19 -35.57 -14.60 -57.34
C LEU A 19 -36.96 -15.08 -56.88
N ALA A 20 -37.61 -15.96 -57.64
CA ALA A 20 -38.90 -16.57 -57.30
C ALA A 20 -38.76 -17.90 -56.54
N SER A 21 -37.54 -18.34 -56.20
CA SER A 21 -37.30 -19.63 -55.55
C SER A 21 -37.98 -19.69 -54.17
N LEU A 22 -38.53 -20.85 -53.79
CA LEU A 22 -39.00 -21.07 -52.40
C LEU A 22 -37.85 -21.05 -51.39
N ASN A 23 -36.61 -21.33 -51.84
CA ASN A 23 -35.43 -21.36 -50.98
C ASN A 23 -34.88 -19.93 -50.75
N ALA A 24 -34.96 -19.45 -49.51
CA ALA A 24 -34.50 -18.12 -49.13
C ALA A 24 -33.00 -17.89 -49.41
N ARG A 25 -32.16 -18.94 -49.36
CA ARG A 25 -30.74 -18.84 -49.69
C ARG A 25 -30.55 -18.54 -51.18
N LYS A 26 -31.25 -19.27 -52.05
CA LYS A 26 -31.20 -19.03 -53.52
C LYS A 26 -31.70 -17.64 -53.88
N ARG A 27 -32.83 -17.21 -53.32
CA ARG A 27 -33.33 -15.84 -53.52
C ARG A 27 -32.31 -14.79 -53.09
N ARG A 28 -31.71 -14.97 -51.90
CA ARG A 28 -30.69 -14.03 -51.39
C ARG A 28 -29.47 -13.97 -52.30
N ASP A 29 -28.99 -15.11 -52.77
CA ASP A 29 -27.79 -15.19 -53.62
C ASP A 29 -28.09 -14.61 -55.02
N ALA A 30 -29.29 -14.86 -55.57
CA ALA A 30 -29.77 -14.24 -56.80
C ALA A 30 -29.94 -12.71 -56.67
N VAL A 31 -30.49 -12.23 -55.55
CA VAL A 31 -30.62 -10.80 -55.26
C VAL A 31 -29.26 -10.10 -55.25
N TYR A 32 -28.25 -10.71 -54.63
CA TYR A 32 -26.90 -10.15 -54.67
C TYR A 32 -26.34 -10.13 -56.08
N PHE A 33 -26.47 -11.24 -56.82
CA PHE A 33 -26.00 -11.32 -58.20
C PHE A 33 -26.62 -10.21 -59.05
N MET A 34 -27.93 -9.98 -58.96
CA MET A 34 -28.64 -8.93 -59.70
C MET A 34 -28.13 -7.52 -59.40
N GLY A 35 -27.80 -7.23 -58.14
CA GLY A 35 -27.17 -5.96 -57.76
C GLY A 35 -25.76 -5.84 -58.32
N GLU A 36 -24.94 -6.90 -58.15
CA GLU A 36 -23.53 -6.90 -58.54
C GLU A 36 -23.34 -6.87 -60.07
N THR A 37 -24.31 -7.37 -60.84
CA THR A 37 -24.34 -7.27 -62.32
C THR A 37 -25.12 -6.05 -62.82
N ALA A 38 -25.63 -5.20 -61.92
CA ALA A 38 -26.45 -4.04 -62.25
C ALA A 38 -27.61 -4.34 -63.23
N ASN A 39 -28.30 -5.48 -63.06
CA ASN A 39 -29.40 -5.86 -63.93
C ASN A 39 -30.64 -4.98 -63.67
N VAL A 40 -30.92 -4.06 -64.60
CA VAL A 40 -31.99 -3.05 -64.46
C VAL A 40 -33.38 -3.68 -64.46
N ASP A 41 -33.57 -4.79 -65.19
CA ASP A 41 -34.86 -5.49 -65.28
C ASP A 41 -35.29 -6.11 -63.94
N ALA A 42 -34.32 -6.38 -63.05
CA ALA A 42 -34.59 -6.92 -61.73
C ALA A 42 -35.07 -5.88 -60.70
N VAL A 43 -34.96 -4.57 -60.97
CA VAL A 43 -35.19 -3.51 -59.97
C VAL A 43 -36.58 -3.59 -59.34
N ALA A 44 -37.63 -3.80 -60.15
CA ALA A 44 -38.99 -3.92 -59.65
C ALA A 44 -39.16 -5.11 -58.70
N THR A 45 -38.59 -6.27 -59.07
CA THR A 45 -38.58 -7.48 -58.24
C THR A 45 -37.76 -7.29 -56.96
N LEU A 46 -36.63 -6.59 -57.01
CA LEU A 46 -35.82 -6.26 -55.85
C LEU A 46 -36.58 -5.35 -54.86
N ILE A 47 -37.36 -4.38 -55.35
CA ILE A 47 -38.22 -3.54 -54.51
C ILE A 47 -39.29 -4.37 -53.80
N ASP A 48 -39.92 -5.30 -54.52
CA ASP A 48 -40.91 -6.21 -53.93
C ASP A 48 -40.28 -7.10 -52.86
N LEU A 49 -39.15 -7.74 -53.16
CA LEU A 49 -38.41 -8.56 -52.20
C LEU A 49 -37.96 -7.77 -50.98
N TYR A 50 -37.54 -6.52 -51.15
CA TYR A 50 -37.18 -5.63 -50.03
C TYR A 50 -38.35 -5.38 -49.08
N LYS A 51 -39.54 -5.15 -49.62
CA LYS A 51 -40.74 -4.82 -48.82
C LYS A 51 -41.42 -6.05 -48.25
N ASN A 52 -41.53 -7.11 -49.04
CA ASN A 52 -42.51 -8.18 -48.84
C ASN A 52 -41.89 -9.57 -48.59
N ASP A 53 -40.57 -9.78 -48.78
CA ASP A 53 -39.98 -11.10 -48.53
C ASP A 53 -40.04 -11.46 -47.03
N LYS A 54 -40.50 -12.67 -46.72
CA LYS A 54 -40.61 -13.18 -45.35
C LYS A 54 -39.25 -13.28 -44.65
N ASN A 55 -38.16 -13.54 -45.37
CA ASN A 55 -36.83 -13.72 -44.83
C ASN A 55 -36.07 -12.39 -44.70
N ALA A 56 -35.69 -12.04 -43.46
CA ALA A 56 -34.96 -10.80 -43.19
C ALA A 56 -33.56 -10.74 -43.85
N GLY A 57 -32.95 -11.88 -44.18
CA GLY A 57 -31.70 -11.94 -44.93
C GLY A 57 -31.87 -11.58 -46.40
N VAL A 58 -32.97 -12.01 -47.03
CA VAL A 58 -33.32 -11.62 -48.42
C VAL A 58 -33.65 -10.14 -48.48
N ARG A 59 -34.46 -9.61 -47.54
CA ARG A 59 -34.74 -8.16 -47.47
C ARG A 59 -33.47 -7.32 -47.34
N ARG A 60 -32.54 -7.72 -46.48
CA ARG A 60 -31.24 -7.03 -46.34
C ARG A 60 -30.40 -7.08 -47.62
N ALA A 61 -30.36 -8.21 -48.30
CA ALA A 61 -29.67 -8.34 -49.58
C ALA A 61 -30.32 -7.45 -50.65
N ALA A 62 -31.65 -7.37 -50.67
CA ALA A 62 -32.39 -6.54 -51.63
C ALA A 62 -32.13 -5.05 -51.38
N GLY A 63 -32.12 -4.62 -50.11
CA GLY A 63 -31.73 -3.25 -49.75
C GLY A 63 -30.29 -2.92 -50.16
N TYR A 64 -29.37 -3.88 -50.03
CA TYR A 64 -27.99 -3.72 -50.50
C TYR A 64 -27.91 -3.57 -52.04
N ALA A 65 -28.55 -4.47 -52.79
CA ALA A 65 -28.59 -4.42 -54.26
C ALA A 65 -29.23 -3.11 -54.76
N LEU A 66 -30.37 -2.70 -54.20
CA LEU A 66 -31.01 -1.41 -54.51
C LEU A 66 -30.11 -0.21 -54.18
N GLY A 67 -29.31 -0.31 -53.11
CA GLY A 67 -28.30 0.68 -52.77
C GLY A 67 -27.21 0.83 -53.86
N GLN A 68 -26.83 -0.26 -54.54
CA GLN A 68 -25.88 -0.20 -55.66
C GLN A 68 -26.49 0.53 -56.86
N PHE A 69 -27.74 0.24 -57.24
CA PHE A 69 -28.45 0.99 -58.29
C PHE A 69 -28.56 2.49 -57.94
N ARG A 70 -28.90 2.81 -56.69
CA ARG A 70 -28.96 4.21 -56.24
C ARG A 70 -27.60 4.91 -56.29
N ALA A 71 -26.52 4.20 -55.97
CA ALA A 71 -25.17 4.75 -56.07
C ALA A 71 -24.79 5.06 -57.52
N VAL A 72 -25.20 4.22 -58.48
CA VAL A 72 -25.06 4.47 -59.91
C VAL A 72 -25.84 5.72 -60.33
N ASP A 73 -27.12 5.82 -59.95
CA ASP A 73 -27.94 7.02 -60.24
C ASP A 73 -27.30 8.31 -59.70
N LEU A 74 -26.79 8.28 -58.46
CA LEU A 74 -26.12 9.41 -57.83
C LEU A 74 -24.78 9.74 -58.49
N ALA A 75 -24.05 8.77 -59.02
CA ALA A 75 -22.83 9.00 -59.77
C ALA A 75 -23.13 9.64 -61.13
N MET A 76 -24.15 9.16 -61.84
CA MET A 76 -24.64 9.75 -63.09
C MET A 76 -25.11 11.20 -62.89
N GLY A 77 -25.84 11.47 -61.82
CA GLY A 77 -26.28 12.83 -61.46
C GLY A 77 -25.14 13.79 -61.08
N ARG A 78 -23.98 13.26 -60.68
CA ARG A 78 -22.78 14.04 -60.35
C ARG A 78 -21.83 14.26 -61.53
N GLY A 79 -22.19 13.82 -62.73
CA GLY A 79 -21.33 13.94 -63.91
C GLY A 79 -20.20 12.89 -63.97
N GLU A 80 -20.30 11.80 -63.20
CA GLU A 80 -19.31 10.70 -63.23
C GLU A 80 -19.63 9.66 -64.32
N GLN A 81 -20.26 10.04 -65.45
CA GLN A 81 -20.78 9.08 -66.44
C GLN A 81 -19.69 8.16 -66.99
N ALA A 82 -18.53 8.71 -67.37
CA ALA A 82 -17.43 7.93 -67.91
C ALA A 82 -16.94 6.82 -66.95
N LYS A 83 -17.03 7.06 -65.63
CA LYS A 83 -16.64 6.09 -64.61
C LYS A 83 -17.71 5.01 -64.43
N VAL A 84 -18.99 5.39 -64.48
CA VAL A 84 -20.11 4.44 -64.45
C VAL A 84 -20.08 3.54 -65.69
N GLU A 85 -19.91 4.11 -66.88
CA GLU A 85 -19.79 3.35 -68.14
C GLU A 85 -18.60 2.39 -68.11
N ALA A 86 -17.44 2.83 -67.60
CA ALA A 86 -16.28 1.95 -67.46
C ALA A 86 -16.55 0.76 -66.52
N LEU A 87 -17.25 1.00 -65.40
CA LEU A 87 -17.63 -0.06 -64.45
C LEU A 87 -18.66 -1.03 -65.04
N LEU A 88 -19.70 -0.51 -65.71
CA LEU A 88 -20.71 -1.34 -66.37
C LEU A 88 -20.11 -2.17 -67.50
N ARG A 89 -19.20 -1.56 -68.28
CA ARG A 89 -18.48 -2.28 -69.35
C ARG A 89 -17.57 -3.38 -68.79
N ALA A 90 -16.91 -3.16 -67.67
CA ALA A 90 -16.11 -4.20 -67.01
C ALA A 90 -16.97 -5.38 -66.52
N VAL A 91 -18.20 -5.11 -66.07
CA VAL A 91 -19.16 -6.15 -65.68
C VAL A 91 -19.68 -6.90 -66.92
N GLU A 92 -20.11 -6.17 -67.95
CA GLU A 92 -20.79 -6.74 -69.13
C GLU A 92 -19.83 -7.44 -70.10
N VAL A 93 -18.67 -6.83 -70.37
CA VAL A 93 -17.70 -7.32 -71.37
C VAL A 93 -16.65 -8.23 -70.74
N GLU A 94 -16.13 -7.85 -69.57
CA GLU A 94 -15.03 -8.61 -68.93
C GLU A 94 -15.52 -9.63 -67.90
N GLY A 95 -16.83 -9.64 -67.59
CA GLY A 95 -17.43 -10.53 -66.59
C GLY A 95 -16.94 -10.27 -65.16
N GLN A 96 -16.37 -9.09 -64.88
CA GLN A 96 -15.86 -8.76 -63.55
C GLN A 96 -17.00 -8.39 -62.61
N ILE A 97 -17.52 -9.36 -61.88
CA ILE A 97 -18.54 -9.14 -60.84
C ILE A 97 -17.91 -8.43 -59.64
N GLY A 98 -18.52 -7.33 -59.17
CA GLY A 98 -18.04 -6.55 -58.03
C GLY A 98 -17.85 -7.42 -56.77
N ARG A 99 -16.62 -7.50 -56.24
CA ARG A 99 -16.34 -8.27 -55.02
C ARG A 99 -16.89 -7.56 -53.78
N ARG A 100 -17.62 -8.29 -52.93
CA ARG A 100 -18.01 -7.81 -51.60
C ARG A 100 -16.77 -7.52 -50.77
N ALA A 101 -16.68 -6.31 -50.22
CA ALA A 101 -15.63 -6.01 -49.25
C ALA A 101 -15.71 -7.02 -48.08
N PRO A 102 -14.59 -7.66 -47.66
CA PRO A 102 -14.58 -8.62 -46.56
C PRO A 102 -14.72 -7.90 -45.21
N THR A 103 -15.90 -7.31 -44.95
CA THR A 103 -16.20 -6.51 -43.76
C THR A 103 -16.13 -7.33 -42.48
N ALA A 104 -16.49 -8.61 -42.53
CA ALA A 104 -16.48 -9.50 -41.36
C ALA A 104 -15.08 -9.78 -40.80
N SER A 105 -14.04 -9.87 -41.66
CA SER A 105 -12.67 -10.13 -41.21
C SER A 105 -12.06 -8.89 -40.55
N ARG A 106 -12.27 -7.70 -41.13
CA ARG A 106 -11.78 -6.44 -40.56
C ARG A 106 -12.44 -6.10 -39.23
N LEU A 107 -13.74 -6.36 -39.07
CA LEU A 107 -14.44 -6.11 -37.81
C LEU A 107 -13.88 -6.99 -36.66
N ARG A 108 -13.56 -8.26 -36.93
CA ARG A 108 -12.94 -9.15 -35.93
C ARG A 108 -11.56 -8.67 -35.51
N LEU A 109 -10.75 -8.17 -36.45
CA LEU A 109 -9.43 -7.63 -36.15
C LEU A 109 -9.53 -6.36 -35.29
N ILE A 110 -10.45 -5.45 -35.62
CA ILE A 110 -10.70 -4.24 -34.81
C ILE A 110 -11.16 -4.62 -33.40
N LEU A 111 -12.09 -5.56 -33.26
CA LEU A 111 -12.57 -6.02 -31.96
C LEU A 111 -11.44 -6.66 -31.12
N ALA A 112 -10.61 -7.50 -31.74
CA ALA A 112 -9.46 -8.12 -31.08
C ALA A 112 -8.44 -7.07 -30.60
N LEU A 113 -8.21 -6.03 -31.41
CA LEU A 113 -7.29 -4.94 -31.07
C LEU A 113 -7.83 -4.09 -29.92
N ILE A 114 -9.14 -3.79 -29.91
CA ILE A 114 -9.80 -3.10 -28.78
C ILE A 114 -9.72 -3.94 -27.51
N LEU A 115 -9.98 -5.25 -27.60
CA LEU A 115 -9.87 -6.15 -26.44
C LEU A 115 -8.43 -6.23 -25.91
N SER A 116 -7.45 -6.31 -26.80
CA SER A 116 -6.03 -6.28 -26.43
C SER A 116 -5.64 -4.97 -25.76
N LEU A 117 -6.11 -3.83 -26.27
CA LEU A 117 -5.85 -2.51 -25.69
C LEU A 117 -6.50 -2.38 -24.31
N ALA A 118 -7.74 -2.86 -24.15
CA ALA A 118 -8.44 -2.87 -22.87
C ALA A 118 -7.69 -3.73 -21.84
N LEU A 119 -7.23 -4.93 -22.23
CA LEU A 119 -6.43 -5.79 -21.38
C LEU A 119 -5.10 -5.13 -20.97
N MET A 120 -4.43 -4.46 -21.91
CA MET A 120 -3.19 -3.74 -21.63
C MET A 120 -3.40 -2.55 -20.69
N GLY A 121 -4.52 -1.83 -20.85
CA GLY A 121 -4.93 -0.76 -19.93
C GLY A 121 -5.20 -1.29 -18.51
N ILE A 122 -5.87 -2.44 -18.39
CA ILE A 122 -6.08 -3.12 -17.10
C ILE A 122 -4.73 -3.48 -16.47
N LEU A 123 -3.84 -4.15 -17.22
CA LEU A 123 -2.51 -4.53 -16.72
C LEU A 123 -1.67 -3.32 -16.29
N PHE A 124 -1.79 -2.18 -17.00
CA PHE A 124 -1.10 -0.94 -16.65
C PHE A 124 -1.60 -0.35 -15.32
N LEU A 125 -2.92 -0.40 -15.07
CA LEU A 125 -3.50 0.06 -13.80
C LEU A 125 -3.05 -0.79 -12.61
N PHE A 126 -2.86 -2.10 -12.81
CA PHE A 126 -2.40 -3.03 -11.78
C PHE A 126 -0.88 -3.21 -11.73
N GLN A 127 -0.12 -2.49 -12.57
CA GLN A 127 1.32 -2.77 -12.73
C GLN A 127 2.10 -2.55 -11.44
N ASN A 128 1.69 -1.61 -10.58
CA ASN A 128 2.35 -1.36 -9.29
C ASN A 128 1.98 -2.40 -8.22
N ASP A 129 0.73 -2.84 -8.16
CA ASP A 129 0.29 -3.87 -7.21
C ASP A 129 0.93 -5.22 -7.57
N LEU A 130 0.94 -5.56 -8.86
CA LEU A 130 1.55 -6.79 -9.36
C LEU A 130 3.08 -6.75 -9.21
N ALA A 131 3.70 -5.60 -9.50
CA ALA A 131 5.14 -5.44 -9.30
C ALA A 131 5.53 -5.55 -7.83
N GLY A 132 4.78 -4.95 -6.90
CA GLY A 132 5.05 -5.09 -5.47
C GLY A 132 4.92 -6.54 -5.00
N ALA A 133 3.91 -7.26 -5.46
CA ALA A 133 3.69 -8.67 -5.10
C ALA A 133 4.74 -9.63 -5.68
N ILE A 134 5.24 -9.38 -6.91
CA ILE A 134 6.16 -10.29 -7.61
C ILE A 134 7.63 -9.90 -7.40
N LEU A 135 7.93 -8.60 -7.48
CA LEU A 135 9.29 -8.07 -7.46
C LEU A 135 9.71 -7.58 -6.06
N GLY A 136 8.78 -7.55 -5.10
CA GLY A 136 8.99 -7.00 -3.76
C GLY A 136 8.86 -5.48 -3.71
N GLY A 137 9.13 -4.93 -2.52
CA GLY A 137 9.12 -3.50 -2.29
C GLY A 137 10.24 -2.78 -3.04
N ARG A 138 10.04 -1.48 -3.27
CA ARG A 138 11.07 -0.56 -3.74
C ARG A 138 12.09 -0.28 -2.64
N THR A 139 11.62 -0.18 -1.40
CA THR A 139 12.45 0.09 -0.21
C THR A 139 12.77 -1.21 0.48
N ASP A 140 14.01 -1.35 0.98
CA ASP A 140 14.36 -2.47 1.85
C ASP A 140 13.42 -2.50 3.06
N ARG A 141 12.89 -3.68 3.39
CA ARG A 141 11.88 -3.83 4.43
C ARG A 141 12.37 -3.33 5.79
N THR A 142 13.63 -3.60 6.15
CA THR A 142 14.19 -3.17 7.43
C THR A 142 14.40 -1.66 7.46
N ALA A 143 14.82 -1.06 6.35
CA ALA A 143 14.88 0.40 6.22
C ALA A 143 13.49 1.04 6.35
N LEU A 144 12.47 0.45 5.72
CA LEU A 144 11.10 0.92 5.79
C LEU A 144 10.54 0.82 7.22
N LEU A 145 10.74 -0.31 7.91
CA LEU A 145 10.33 -0.49 9.31
C LEU A 145 10.98 0.54 10.23
N ARG A 146 12.28 0.81 10.05
CA ARG A 146 12.99 1.83 10.83
C ARG A 146 12.38 3.22 10.65
N ASP A 147 12.04 3.58 9.41
CA ASP A 147 11.42 4.88 9.11
C ASP A 147 10.00 4.98 9.69
N VAL A 148 9.17 3.94 9.52
CA VAL A 148 7.82 3.87 10.11
C VAL A 148 7.87 3.96 11.64
N ARG A 149 8.84 3.28 12.29
CA ARG A 149 9.01 3.34 13.75
C ARG A 149 9.45 4.73 14.22
N GLY A 150 10.41 5.35 13.53
CA GLY A 150 10.79 6.73 13.83
C GLY A 150 9.65 7.74 13.65
N TYR A 151 8.77 7.52 12.67
CA TYR A 151 7.55 8.30 12.51
C TYR A 151 6.54 8.04 13.64
N PHE A 152 6.33 6.78 14.01
CA PHE A 152 5.44 6.40 15.11
C PHE A 152 5.87 7.04 16.44
N THR A 153 7.16 6.99 16.79
CA THR A 153 7.67 7.63 18.02
C THR A 153 7.29 9.11 18.11
N ARG A 154 7.44 9.88 17.02
CA ARG A 154 7.04 11.29 17.00
C ARG A 154 5.53 11.49 17.19
N VAL A 155 4.70 10.62 16.59
CA VAL A 155 3.24 10.63 16.79
C VAL A 155 2.90 10.34 18.24
N THR A 156 3.55 9.37 18.87
CA THR A 156 3.37 9.03 20.29
C THR A 156 3.74 10.20 21.19
N ASP A 157 4.88 10.86 20.94
CA ASP A 157 5.34 12.02 21.69
C ASP A 157 4.35 13.20 21.61
N ASP A 158 3.86 13.52 20.40
CA ASP A 158 2.84 14.55 20.19
C ASP A 158 1.52 14.18 20.90
N THR A 159 1.15 12.90 20.89
CA THR A 159 -0.07 12.42 21.58
C THR A 159 0.03 12.64 23.09
N HIS A 160 1.14 12.24 23.70
CA HIS A 160 1.35 12.41 25.14
C HIS A 160 1.45 13.88 25.54
N THR A 161 2.11 14.70 24.72
CA THR A 161 2.18 16.16 24.92
C THR A 161 0.79 16.77 24.91
N LEU A 162 -0.03 16.44 23.91
CA LEU A 162 -1.39 16.97 23.79
C LEU A 162 -2.29 16.49 24.95
N GLN A 163 -2.16 15.22 25.34
CA GLN A 163 -2.84 14.66 26.49
C GLN A 163 -2.50 15.41 27.79
N ALA A 164 -1.22 15.69 28.04
CA ALA A 164 -0.78 16.43 29.21
C ALA A 164 -1.41 17.82 29.28
N GLU A 165 -1.42 18.56 28.16
CA GLU A 165 -2.04 19.89 28.09
C GLU A 165 -3.55 19.86 28.39
N TYR A 166 -4.28 18.88 27.86
CA TYR A 166 -5.70 18.74 28.17
C TYR A 166 -5.97 18.34 29.62
N LEU A 167 -5.16 17.46 30.18
CA LEU A 167 -5.28 17.06 31.58
C LEU A 167 -4.98 18.23 32.53
N ASN A 168 -4.04 19.12 32.19
CA ASN A 168 -3.77 20.34 32.93
C ASN A 168 -5.02 21.25 32.98
N VAL A 169 -5.67 21.48 31.83
CA VAL A 169 -6.91 22.29 31.77
C VAL A 169 -8.04 21.64 32.58
N LEU A 170 -8.17 20.31 32.54
CA LEU A 170 -9.14 19.57 33.34
C LEU A 170 -8.84 19.66 34.85
N GLY A 171 -7.57 19.74 35.22
CA GLY A 171 -7.08 20.01 36.58
C GLY A 171 -7.19 21.48 37.01
N ALA A 172 -7.94 22.31 36.28
CA ALA A 172 -8.10 23.75 36.52
C ALA A 172 -6.79 24.57 36.40
N GLN A 173 -5.80 24.06 35.68
CA GLN A 173 -4.61 24.82 35.31
C GLN A 173 -4.85 25.56 33.98
N SER A 174 -4.11 26.65 33.74
CA SER A 174 -4.12 27.34 32.45
C SER A 174 -3.47 26.50 31.36
N LEU A 175 -3.99 26.58 30.14
CA LEU A 175 -3.42 25.92 28.97
C LEU A 175 -1.96 26.38 28.72
N GLY A 176 -1.03 25.44 28.60
CA GLY A 176 0.38 25.72 28.33
C GLY A 176 0.63 25.87 26.84
N CYS A 177 0.63 27.11 26.32
CA CYS A 177 0.83 27.42 24.90
C CYS A 177 2.30 27.38 24.42
N VAL A 178 3.16 26.66 25.16
CA VAL A 178 4.58 26.48 24.85
C VAL A 178 4.91 25.05 24.40
N ALA A 179 3.91 24.17 24.40
CA ALA A 179 4.09 22.80 23.95
C ALA A 179 4.46 22.75 22.47
N PHE A 180 5.46 21.93 22.15
CA PHE A 180 5.91 21.70 20.78
C PHE A 180 5.22 20.47 20.22
N PHE A 181 4.76 20.57 18.97
CA PHE A 181 4.15 19.47 18.25
C PHE A 181 4.78 19.36 16.87
N ASN A 182 5.16 18.15 16.50
CA ASN A 182 5.70 17.84 15.18
C ASN A 182 4.56 17.99 14.16
N ALA A 183 4.63 18.99 13.27
CA ALA A 183 3.63 19.17 12.21
C ALA A 183 3.75 18.08 11.15
N MET A 184 3.25 16.87 11.46
CA MET A 184 3.47 15.67 10.66
C MET A 184 2.39 15.47 9.60
N PRO A 185 2.72 15.53 8.30
CA PRO A 185 1.78 15.13 7.25
C PRO A 185 1.54 13.61 7.34
N PRO A 186 0.37 13.10 6.90
CA PRO A 186 0.11 11.66 6.86
C PRO A 186 1.25 10.89 6.18
N TYR A 187 1.70 9.81 6.81
CA TYR A 187 2.78 8.98 6.29
C TYR A 187 2.29 8.23 5.05
N MET A 188 2.93 8.48 3.91
CA MET A 188 2.56 7.88 2.62
C MET A 188 3.59 6.84 2.20
N LEU A 189 3.17 5.56 2.16
CA LEU A 189 3.97 4.49 1.57
C LEU A 189 4.01 4.61 0.04
N ASP A 190 5.14 4.27 -0.57
CA ASP A 190 5.19 4.01 -2.01
C ASP A 190 4.19 2.89 -2.35
N ARG A 191 3.47 3.01 -3.47
CA ARG A 191 2.44 2.02 -3.84
C ARG A 191 3.00 0.60 -3.96
N ARG A 192 4.25 0.44 -4.41
CA ARG A 192 4.89 -0.88 -4.48
C ARG A 192 5.23 -1.41 -3.09
N ASP A 193 5.71 -0.56 -2.19
CA ASP A 193 6.00 -0.95 -0.79
C ASP A 193 4.72 -1.35 -0.06
N ALA A 194 3.62 -0.59 -0.25
CA ALA A 194 2.32 -0.94 0.32
C ALA A 194 1.77 -2.28 -0.21
N ALA A 195 1.98 -2.57 -1.50
CA ALA A 195 1.58 -3.83 -2.10
C ALA A 195 2.45 -5.02 -1.65
N ALA A 196 3.76 -4.80 -1.48
CA ALA A 196 4.74 -5.80 -1.07
C ALA A 196 4.68 -6.13 0.44
N TYR A 197 4.43 -5.11 1.28
CA TYR A 197 4.48 -5.20 2.74
C TYR A 197 3.12 -4.88 3.36
N ARG A 198 2.17 -5.81 3.18
CA ARG A 198 0.78 -5.67 3.66
C ARG A 198 0.67 -5.40 5.16
N ASP A 199 1.55 -5.98 5.96
CA ASP A 199 1.61 -5.80 7.40
C ASP A 199 2.04 -4.38 7.79
N ILE A 200 3.11 -3.85 7.17
CA ILE A 200 3.54 -2.45 7.35
C ILE A 200 2.47 -1.49 6.84
N SER A 201 1.78 -1.81 5.75
CA SER A 201 0.68 -0.98 5.25
C SER A 201 -0.49 -0.88 6.25
N ALA A 202 -0.79 -1.94 7.00
CA ALA A 202 -1.81 -1.90 8.05
C ALA A 202 -1.35 -1.02 9.22
N VAL A 203 -0.09 -1.17 9.66
CA VAL A 203 0.54 -0.33 10.69
C VAL A 203 0.46 1.16 10.31
N VAL A 204 0.84 1.51 9.07
CA VAL A 204 0.79 2.89 8.59
C VAL A 204 -0.63 3.45 8.55
N ALA A 205 -1.64 2.62 8.24
CA ALA A 205 -3.03 3.06 8.29
C ALA A 205 -3.46 3.43 9.72
N ASP A 206 -3.10 2.62 10.71
CA ASP A 206 -3.39 2.89 12.12
C ASP A 206 -2.63 4.13 12.62
N ILE A 207 -1.35 4.30 12.25
CA ILE A 207 -0.57 5.52 12.54
C ILE A 207 -1.24 6.77 11.96
N ASN A 208 -1.70 6.70 10.71
CA ASN A 208 -2.38 7.83 10.08
C ASN A 208 -3.74 8.13 10.72
N GLN A 209 -4.42 7.11 11.25
CA GLN A 209 -5.62 7.31 12.05
C GLN A 209 -5.32 8.05 13.36
N ILE A 210 -4.25 7.66 14.08
CA ILE A 210 -3.78 8.38 15.27
C ILE A 210 -3.46 9.84 14.91
N ASN A 211 -2.68 10.07 13.85
CA ASN A 211 -2.31 11.43 13.41
C ASN A 211 -3.55 12.29 13.09
N SER A 212 -4.57 11.72 12.44
CA SER A 212 -5.83 12.41 12.19
C SER A 212 -6.56 12.81 13.48
N LEU A 213 -6.60 11.93 14.48
CA LEU A 213 -7.23 12.22 15.77
C LEU A 213 -6.47 13.31 16.54
N ILE A 214 -5.14 13.28 16.52
CA ILE A 214 -4.29 14.34 17.08
C ILE A 214 -4.55 15.66 16.37
N ALA A 215 -4.54 15.70 15.03
CA ALA A 215 -4.77 16.94 14.29
C ALA A 215 -6.15 17.56 14.56
N GLN A 216 -7.19 16.73 14.69
CA GLN A 216 -8.53 17.16 15.08
C GLN A 216 -8.55 17.74 16.49
N ALA A 217 -7.92 17.06 17.46
CA ALA A 217 -7.82 17.53 18.83
C ALA A 217 -6.94 18.79 18.94
N ARG A 218 -5.88 18.91 18.15
CA ARG A 218 -4.95 20.04 18.20
C ARG A 218 -5.56 21.34 17.67
N THR A 219 -6.48 21.28 16.70
CA THR A 219 -7.11 22.48 16.12
C THR A 219 -7.67 23.46 17.17
N PRO A 220 -8.50 23.02 18.15
CA PRO A 220 -8.97 23.90 19.22
C PRO A 220 -7.87 24.33 20.21
N TYR A 221 -6.83 23.51 20.43
CA TYR A 221 -5.64 23.91 21.20
C TYR A 221 -4.94 25.10 20.54
N ASP A 222 -4.61 24.98 19.24
CA ASP A 222 -3.92 26.03 18.49
C ASP A 222 -4.77 27.31 18.43
N ALA A 223 -6.09 27.18 18.28
CA ALA A 223 -7.02 28.32 18.28
C ALA A 223 -7.06 29.05 19.64
N ALA A 224 -7.06 28.32 20.75
CA ALA A 224 -6.99 28.90 22.09
C ALA A 224 -5.65 29.60 22.32
N CYS A 225 -4.55 29.00 21.88
CA CYS A 225 -3.21 29.57 22.01
C CYS A 225 -2.93 30.78 21.11
N ALA A 226 -3.58 30.85 19.94
CA ALA A 226 -3.53 32.04 19.09
C ALA A 226 -4.43 33.19 19.60
N GLY A 227 -5.43 32.86 20.43
CA GLY A 227 -6.38 33.82 21.00
C GLY A 227 -6.15 34.05 22.50
N ASP A 228 -7.19 33.79 23.29
CA ASP A 228 -7.11 33.78 24.75
C ASP A 228 -7.00 32.33 25.24
N PRO A 229 -5.88 31.90 25.85
CA PRO A 229 -5.76 30.55 26.40
C PRO A 229 -6.83 30.22 27.44
N ALA A 230 -7.42 31.21 28.12
CA ALA A 230 -8.53 31.02 29.07
C ALA A 230 -9.87 30.71 28.39
N SER A 231 -9.94 30.82 27.05
CA SER A 231 -11.14 30.48 26.28
C SER A 231 -11.42 28.98 26.26
N LEU A 232 -10.39 28.13 26.40
CA LEU A 232 -10.54 26.68 26.44
C LEU A 232 -10.92 26.22 27.86
N ARG A 233 -12.22 26.11 28.12
CA ARG A 233 -12.72 25.71 29.44
C ARG A 233 -12.62 24.20 29.65
N ALA A 234 -12.62 23.77 30.91
CA ALA A 234 -12.60 22.35 31.30
C ALA A 234 -13.66 21.49 30.58
N GLN A 235 -14.87 22.01 30.34
CA GLN A 235 -15.91 21.29 29.59
C GLN A 235 -15.50 21.03 28.13
N GLN A 236 -14.97 22.04 27.43
CA GLN A 236 -14.51 21.90 26.05
C GLN A 236 -13.28 20.99 25.98
N ALA A 237 -12.33 21.17 26.91
CA ALA A 237 -11.17 20.29 27.05
C ALA A 237 -11.59 18.83 27.26
N SER A 238 -12.62 18.56 28.07
CA SER A 238 -13.16 17.20 28.26
C SER A 238 -13.76 16.61 26.99
N GLU A 239 -14.52 17.40 26.23
CA GLU A 239 -15.10 16.98 24.96
C GLU A 239 -14.02 16.66 23.91
N ILE A 240 -12.96 17.47 23.84
CA ILE A 240 -11.82 17.23 22.95
C ILE A 240 -11.00 16.03 23.43
N TYR A 241 -10.74 15.92 24.74
CA TYR A 241 -10.00 14.79 25.29
C TYR A 241 -10.70 13.44 24.98
N ARG A 242 -12.04 13.43 24.92
CA ARG A 242 -12.79 12.24 24.51
C ARG A 242 -12.48 11.77 23.09
N THR A 243 -12.04 12.65 22.18
CA THR A 243 -11.63 12.25 20.83
C THR A 243 -10.28 11.53 20.83
N LEU A 244 -9.47 11.71 21.89
CA LEU A 244 -8.18 11.03 22.07
C LEU A 244 -8.32 9.68 22.78
N ILE A 245 -9.45 9.40 23.44
CA ILE A 245 -9.69 8.14 24.17
C ILE A 245 -9.36 6.88 23.33
N PRO A 246 -9.78 6.75 22.06
CA PRO A 246 -9.48 5.55 21.26
C PRO A 246 -7.97 5.28 21.06
N ILE A 247 -7.12 6.29 21.27
CA ILE A 247 -5.67 6.16 21.18
C ILE A 247 -5.11 5.44 22.42
N PHE A 248 -5.70 5.68 23.59
CA PHE A 248 -5.18 5.26 24.90
C PHE A 248 -5.97 4.14 25.59
N GLU A 249 -7.17 3.79 25.12
CA GLU A 249 -7.91 2.66 25.67
C GLU A 249 -7.09 1.36 25.61
N LYS A 250 -7.45 0.40 26.47
CA LYS A 250 -6.92 -0.97 26.37
C LYS A 250 -7.24 -1.54 24.99
N ASP A 251 -6.26 -2.12 24.31
CA ASP A 251 -6.36 -2.51 22.89
C ASP A 251 -6.54 -1.32 21.91
N GLY A 252 -6.18 -0.13 22.38
CA GLY A 252 -6.21 1.13 21.65
C GLY A 252 -5.17 1.20 20.54
N LEU A 253 -5.20 2.29 19.78
CA LEU A 253 -4.38 2.41 18.56
C LEU A 253 -2.87 2.38 18.85
N LEU A 254 -2.38 3.00 19.95
CA LEU A 254 -0.94 2.99 20.27
C LEU A 254 -0.42 1.57 20.53
N GLU A 255 -1.11 0.81 21.39
CA GLU A 255 -0.72 -0.56 21.74
C GLU A 255 -0.79 -1.48 20.52
N ARG A 256 -1.83 -1.35 19.70
CA ARG A 256 -1.98 -2.11 18.46
C ARG A 256 -0.86 -1.86 17.48
N VAL A 257 -0.49 -0.58 17.26
CA VAL A 257 0.59 -0.21 16.35
C VAL A 257 1.92 -0.76 16.86
N GLU A 258 2.20 -0.65 18.16
CA GLU A 258 3.45 -1.14 18.74
C GLU A 258 3.58 -2.68 18.64
N LEU A 259 2.49 -3.41 18.91
CA LEU A 259 2.43 -4.86 18.74
C LEU A 259 2.61 -5.26 17.28
N ALA A 260 1.96 -4.56 16.36
CA ALA A 260 2.03 -4.84 14.93
C ALA A 260 3.42 -4.51 14.34
N LEU A 261 4.06 -3.42 14.79
CA LEU A 261 5.45 -3.09 14.44
C LEU A 261 6.41 -4.17 14.91
N THR A 262 6.29 -4.60 16.17
CA THR A 262 7.13 -5.66 16.75
C THR A 262 6.93 -6.98 16.01
N ALA A 263 5.70 -7.34 15.66
CA ALA A 263 5.41 -8.53 14.86
C ALA A 263 5.99 -8.41 13.43
N ALA A 264 5.91 -7.24 12.81
CA ALA A 264 6.46 -6.98 11.49
C ALA A 264 7.99 -7.09 11.47
N GLU A 265 8.67 -6.62 12.52
CA GLU A 265 10.13 -6.78 12.69
C GLU A 265 10.55 -8.23 12.92
N ALA A 266 9.78 -8.99 13.71
CA ALA A 266 10.01 -10.42 13.91
C ALA A 266 9.85 -11.22 12.60
N ASN A 267 8.97 -10.78 11.70
CA ASN A 267 8.74 -11.38 10.38
C ASN A 267 9.80 -11.01 9.32
N THR A 268 11.02 -10.67 9.73
CA THR A 268 12.13 -10.33 8.82
C THR A 268 12.78 -11.56 8.15
N THR A 269 12.22 -12.76 8.29
CA THR A 269 12.67 -13.92 7.51
C THR A 269 12.57 -13.56 6.03
N PRO A 270 13.71 -13.58 5.29
CA PRO A 270 13.69 -13.33 3.85
C PRO A 270 12.67 -14.29 3.25
N PRO A 271 11.74 -13.83 2.40
CA PRO A 271 10.84 -14.76 1.72
C PRO A 271 11.73 -15.81 1.08
N THR A 272 11.61 -17.06 1.55
CA THR A 272 12.37 -18.19 1.02
C THR A 272 12.22 -18.10 -0.48
N ARG A 273 13.29 -17.69 -1.18
CA ARG A 273 13.26 -17.59 -2.64
C ARG A 273 12.77 -18.95 -3.08
N ILE A 274 11.60 -19.00 -3.71
CA ILE A 274 11.10 -20.23 -4.29
C ILE A 274 12.25 -20.68 -5.18
N PRO A 275 12.96 -21.79 -4.84
CA PRO A 275 14.11 -22.19 -5.63
C PRO A 275 13.60 -22.33 -7.06
N PRO A 276 14.34 -21.81 -8.06
CA PRO A 276 13.91 -21.87 -9.45
C PRO A 276 13.47 -23.30 -9.71
N THR A 277 12.21 -23.48 -10.12
CA THR A 277 11.58 -24.77 -10.36
C THR A 277 12.61 -25.66 -11.04
N ALA A 278 13.10 -26.68 -10.31
CA ALA A 278 14.11 -27.58 -10.83
C ALA A 278 13.57 -28.12 -12.16
N VAL A 279 14.28 -27.83 -13.25
CA VAL A 279 13.99 -28.41 -14.55
C VAL A 279 13.89 -29.93 -14.34
N PRO A 280 12.79 -30.58 -14.75
CA PRO A 280 12.55 -31.98 -14.42
C PRO A 280 13.75 -32.83 -14.86
N PRO A 281 14.31 -33.67 -13.97
CA PRO A 281 15.41 -34.53 -14.35
C PRO A 281 14.96 -35.47 -15.47
N THR A 282 15.74 -35.48 -16.56
CA THR A 282 15.62 -36.46 -17.63
C THR A 282 15.66 -37.87 -17.04
N ALA A 283 14.65 -38.67 -17.38
CA ALA A 283 14.40 -39.99 -16.82
C ALA A 283 15.61 -40.93 -16.96
N ALA A 284 16.03 -41.51 -15.83
CA ALA A 284 16.86 -42.71 -15.78
C ALA A 284 15.96 -43.97 -15.69
N PRO A 285 16.44 -45.15 -16.13
CA PRO A 285 15.64 -46.37 -16.29
C PRO A 285 15.26 -47.01 -14.94
N PRO A 286 14.24 -47.89 -14.93
CA PRO A 286 13.63 -48.41 -13.70
C PRO A 286 14.55 -49.40 -12.98
N SER A 287 14.65 -49.26 -11.66
CA SER A 287 15.11 -50.31 -10.77
C SER A 287 13.97 -50.70 -9.85
N ASP A 288 13.55 -51.95 -10.00
CA ASP A 288 12.58 -52.66 -9.17
C ASP A 288 13.14 -52.87 -7.76
N LEU A 289 12.46 -52.31 -6.75
CA LEU A 289 12.52 -52.83 -5.38
C LEU A 289 11.12 -52.81 -4.72
N PRO A 290 10.78 -53.85 -3.92
CA PRO A 290 9.43 -54.13 -3.41
C PRO A 290 9.00 -53.26 -2.21
N PRO A 291 7.70 -53.25 -1.86
CA PRO A 291 7.09 -52.22 -1.01
C PRO A 291 7.31 -52.44 0.48
N THR A 292 7.68 -51.37 1.18
CA THR A 292 7.65 -51.31 2.65
C THR A 292 6.39 -50.55 3.09
N THR A 293 5.65 -51.23 3.95
CA THR A 293 4.31 -50.92 4.48
C THR A 293 4.24 -49.65 5.31
N ALA A 294 3.13 -48.92 5.12
CA ALA A 294 2.69 -47.79 5.93
C ALA A 294 2.22 -48.22 7.33
N PRO A 295 2.33 -47.33 8.32
CA PRO A 295 1.37 -47.29 9.40
C PRO A 295 0.50 -46.03 9.29
N THR A 296 -0.80 -46.29 9.20
CA THR A 296 -1.90 -45.36 9.51
C THR A 296 -1.89 -45.07 11.01
N SER A 297 -1.93 -43.79 11.39
CA SER A 297 -2.29 -43.38 12.75
C SER A 297 -3.10 -42.09 12.66
N ALA A 298 -4.39 -42.23 12.97
CA ALA A 298 -5.31 -41.12 13.20
C ALA A 298 -4.95 -40.40 14.51
N PRO A 299 -5.12 -39.07 14.62
CA PRO A 299 -5.11 -38.41 15.92
C PRO A 299 -6.53 -38.32 16.47
N THR A 300 -6.78 -39.09 17.53
CA THR A 300 -7.90 -38.89 18.46
C THR A 300 -7.57 -37.68 19.34
N ALA A 301 -8.43 -36.67 19.31
CA ALA A 301 -8.38 -35.55 20.24
C ALA A 301 -9.00 -35.99 21.58
N GLU A 302 -8.15 -36.27 22.56
CA GLU A 302 -8.53 -36.42 23.96
C GLU A 302 -8.00 -35.20 24.74
N SER A 303 -8.93 -34.34 25.11
CA SER A 303 -8.72 -33.15 25.94
C SER A 303 -8.46 -33.59 27.38
N ALA A 304 -7.20 -33.89 27.71
CA ALA A 304 -6.73 -34.00 29.08
C ALA A 304 -6.43 -32.61 29.64
N GLY A 305 -7.00 -32.31 30.82
CA GLY A 305 -6.87 -31.03 31.51
C GLY A 305 -5.41 -30.61 31.70
N GLN A 306 -5.10 -29.42 31.20
CA GLN A 306 -3.83 -28.75 31.41
C GLN A 306 -3.69 -28.44 32.90
N ALA A 307 -2.88 -29.25 33.59
CA ALA A 307 -2.43 -28.95 34.94
C ALA A 307 -1.76 -27.57 34.92
N ALA A 308 -2.16 -26.70 35.84
CA ALA A 308 -1.57 -25.39 36.02
C ALA A 308 -0.04 -25.54 36.10
N PRO A 309 0.76 -24.78 35.31
CA PRO A 309 2.20 -24.82 35.42
C PRO A 309 2.56 -24.50 36.86
N THR A 310 3.18 -25.47 37.53
CA THR A 310 3.77 -25.26 38.85
C THR A 310 4.85 -24.21 38.64
N ALA A 311 4.61 -22.98 39.13
CA ALA A 311 5.53 -21.86 38.98
C ALA A 311 6.92 -22.32 39.39
N ALA A 312 7.86 -22.30 38.44
CA ALA A 312 9.26 -22.55 38.75
C ALA A 312 9.66 -21.56 39.86
N PRO A 313 10.36 -22.00 40.91
CA PRO A 313 10.77 -21.12 41.99
C PRO A 313 11.52 -19.93 41.39
N ALA A 314 11.02 -18.72 41.66
CA ALA A 314 11.62 -17.49 41.17
C ALA A 314 13.12 -17.51 41.51
N ALA A 315 13.97 -17.46 40.49
CA ALA A 315 15.41 -17.43 40.68
C ALA A 315 15.74 -16.19 41.52
N ASN A 316 16.22 -16.39 42.73
CA ASN A 316 16.59 -15.29 43.61
C ASN A 316 17.93 -14.73 43.12
N PHE A 317 17.94 -13.52 42.56
CA PHE A 317 19.18 -12.86 42.14
C PHE A 317 19.74 -12.00 43.28
N ASP A 318 21.07 -11.89 43.36
CA ASP A 318 21.72 -11.02 44.35
C ASP A 318 21.65 -9.56 43.87
N SER A 319 20.70 -8.82 44.43
CA SER A 319 20.48 -7.40 44.11
C SER A 319 21.70 -6.53 44.42
N ASN A 320 22.55 -6.92 45.38
CA ASN A 320 23.77 -6.17 45.71
C ASN A 320 24.86 -6.29 44.63
N THR A 321 24.80 -7.34 43.80
CA THR A 321 25.73 -7.54 42.69
C THR A 321 25.19 -6.94 41.40
N VAL A 322 23.88 -7.07 41.15
CA VAL A 322 23.26 -6.67 39.88
C VAL A 322 22.95 -5.18 39.79
N LEU A 323 22.46 -4.57 40.87
CA LEU A 323 21.95 -3.20 40.83
C LEU A 323 23.03 -2.11 40.75
N PRO A 324 24.17 -2.18 41.46
CA PRO A 324 25.13 -1.06 41.48
C PRO A 324 25.63 -0.64 40.09
N PRO A 325 26.03 -1.56 39.18
CA PRO A 325 26.45 -1.18 37.83
C PRO A 325 25.35 -0.48 37.02
N LEU A 326 24.08 -0.81 37.26
CA LEU A 326 22.93 -0.18 36.60
C LEU A 326 22.73 1.25 37.11
N TYR A 327 22.84 1.47 38.43
CA TYR A 327 22.80 2.82 39.00
C TYR A 327 23.98 3.67 38.55
N ASP A 328 25.19 3.10 38.52
CA ASP A 328 26.38 3.80 38.04
C ASP A 328 26.21 4.25 36.58
N ALA A 329 25.64 3.39 35.72
CA ALA A 329 25.32 3.75 34.34
C ALA A 329 24.29 4.87 34.23
N VAL A 330 23.21 4.82 35.03
CA VAL A 330 22.20 5.87 35.09
C VAL A 330 22.83 7.19 35.56
N ASP A 331 23.55 7.18 36.67
CA ASP A 331 24.18 8.36 37.28
C ASP A 331 25.23 8.98 36.35
N ALA A 332 26.00 8.17 35.62
CA ALA A 332 26.92 8.64 34.59
C ALA A 332 26.20 9.39 33.46
N MET A 333 24.93 9.08 33.17
CA MET A 333 24.16 9.72 32.10
C MET A 333 23.41 10.97 32.56
N ILE A 334 22.74 10.92 33.70
CA ILE A 334 21.88 12.02 34.18
C ILE A 334 22.52 12.91 35.25
N GLY A 335 23.73 12.58 35.70
CA GLY A 335 24.49 13.43 36.61
C GLY A 335 24.67 14.85 36.06
N SER A 336 25.08 15.79 36.91
CA SER A 336 25.27 17.21 36.52
C SER A 336 26.26 17.41 35.38
N ARG A 337 27.16 16.45 35.16
CA ARG A 337 28.11 16.37 34.03
C ARG A 337 27.90 15.12 33.19
N GLY A 338 26.75 14.48 33.34
CA GLY A 338 26.45 13.25 32.62
C GLY A 338 26.24 13.51 31.14
N ALA A 339 26.51 12.50 30.32
CA ALA A 339 26.49 12.65 28.86
C ALA A 339 25.11 13.08 28.32
N ALA A 340 24.01 12.63 28.95
CA ALA A 340 22.66 13.03 28.55
C ALA A 340 22.37 14.49 28.92
N THR A 341 22.70 14.86 30.17
CA THR A 341 22.53 16.23 30.68
C THR A 341 23.31 17.25 29.85
N LEU A 342 24.57 16.96 29.53
CA LEU A 342 25.40 17.84 28.69
C LEU A 342 24.86 17.97 27.27
N LEU A 343 24.37 16.87 26.67
CA LEU A 343 23.81 16.92 25.32
C LEU A 343 22.55 17.79 25.24
N VAL A 344 21.64 17.63 26.21
CA VAL A 344 20.43 18.48 26.32
C VAL A 344 20.84 19.95 26.48
N GLN A 345 21.77 20.25 27.40
CA GLN A 345 22.27 21.60 27.61
C GLN A 345 22.83 22.22 26.33
N TYR A 346 23.64 21.48 25.56
CA TYR A 346 24.23 22.03 24.34
C TYR A 346 23.19 22.30 23.24
N TRP A 347 22.17 21.46 23.12
CA TRP A 347 21.05 21.77 22.23
C TRP A 347 20.25 22.98 22.73
N GLU A 348 20.04 23.12 24.03
CA GLU A 348 19.38 24.30 24.60
C GLU A 348 20.18 25.59 24.37
N ASP A 349 21.51 25.55 24.49
CA ASP A 349 22.42 26.67 24.18
C ASP A 349 22.29 27.10 22.71
N VAL A 350 22.20 26.12 21.78
CA VAL A 350 21.93 26.38 20.36
C VAL A 350 20.59 27.08 20.19
N GLY A 351 19.54 26.61 20.86
CA GLY A 351 18.22 27.24 20.81
C GLY A 351 18.21 28.66 21.35
N ALA A 352 18.97 28.93 22.40
CA ALA A 352 19.04 30.24 23.04
C ALA A 352 19.92 31.24 22.28
N THR A 353 21.06 30.81 21.76
CA THR A 353 22.12 31.71 21.24
C THR A 353 22.44 31.50 19.76
N GLY A 354 21.91 30.45 19.13
CA GLY A 354 22.27 30.02 17.78
C GLY A 354 23.63 29.30 17.69
N THR A 355 24.36 29.20 18.80
CA THR A 355 25.68 28.56 18.89
C THR A 355 25.81 27.80 20.21
N THR A 356 26.87 27.03 20.39
CA THR A 356 27.16 26.36 21.67
C THR A 356 28.65 26.08 21.79
N ALA A 357 29.17 26.18 23.02
CA ALA A 357 30.54 25.75 23.32
C ALA A 357 30.72 24.23 23.15
N GLY A 358 29.62 23.46 23.08
CA GLY A 358 29.65 22.02 22.85
C GLY A 358 30.37 21.61 21.55
N CYS A 359 30.38 22.48 20.52
CA CYS A 359 31.07 22.19 19.27
C CYS A 359 32.61 22.23 19.38
N ASP A 360 33.13 22.93 20.39
CA ASP A 360 34.58 23.09 20.61
C ASP A 360 35.15 22.03 21.58
N VAL A 361 34.30 21.15 22.12
CA VAL A 361 34.74 20.09 23.03
C VAL A 361 35.54 19.04 22.25
N PRO A 362 36.82 18.80 22.59
CA PRO A 362 37.68 17.92 21.80
C PRO A 362 37.25 16.45 21.89
N THR A 363 36.88 16.00 23.08
CA THR A 363 36.54 14.61 23.39
C THR A 363 35.07 14.48 23.76
N LEU A 364 34.38 13.53 23.12
CA LEU A 364 33.01 13.17 23.51
C LEU A 364 33.01 12.61 24.93
N PRO A 365 31.94 12.85 25.73
CA PRO A 365 31.78 12.19 27.01
C PRO A 365 31.82 10.66 26.85
N GLU A 366 32.39 9.98 27.83
CA GLU A 366 32.37 8.52 27.86
C GLU A 366 30.94 8.04 28.16
N ILE A 367 30.38 7.25 27.26
CA ILE A 367 29.04 6.66 27.40
C ILE A 367 29.23 5.18 27.73
N PRO A 368 28.74 4.68 28.88
CA PRO A 368 28.82 3.27 29.24
C PRO A 368 28.31 2.36 28.12
N ALA A 369 28.85 1.15 27.99
CA ALA A 369 28.32 0.14 27.08
C ALA A 369 26.90 -0.30 27.50
N ASN A 370 26.15 -0.93 26.59
CA ASN A 370 24.87 -1.53 26.95
C ASN A 370 25.09 -2.61 28.00
N VAL A 371 24.16 -2.70 28.95
CA VAL A 371 24.24 -3.68 30.03
C VAL A 371 23.55 -4.96 29.59
N GLU A 372 24.29 -6.07 29.66
CA GLU A 372 23.80 -7.41 29.39
C GLU A 372 23.71 -8.18 30.71
N LEU A 373 22.51 -8.63 31.06
CA LEU A 373 22.27 -9.48 32.22
C LEU A 373 21.90 -10.89 31.77
N ASP A 374 22.18 -11.87 32.63
CA ASP A 374 21.75 -13.25 32.40
C ASP A 374 20.22 -13.31 32.22
N PRO A 375 19.69 -13.99 31.18
CA PRO A 375 18.24 -14.12 30.98
C PRO A 375 17.48 -14.66 32.19
N ALA A 376 18.10 -15.50 33.03
CA ALA A 376 17.51 -15.99 34.27
C ALA A 376 17.31 -14.87 35.32
N VAL A 377 18.19 -13.86 35.33
CA VAL A 377 18.07 -12.68 36.21
C VAL A 377 16.96 -11.76 35.69
N LEU A 378 16.89 -11.54 34.38
CA LEU A 378 15.81 -10.74 33.77
C LEU A 378 14.44 -11.40 33.97
N ALA A 379 14.35 -12.72 33.89
CA ALA A 379 13.12 -13.46 34.14
C ALA A 379 12.67 -13.44 35.62
N ALA A 380 13.58 -13.11 36.55
CA ALA A 380 13.27 -13.04 37.97
C ALA A 380 12.53 -11.75 38.39
N SER A 381 12.63 -10.66 37.62
CA SER A 381 11.90 -9.42 37.85
C SER A 381 11.57 -8.69 36.54
N THR A 382 10.28 -8.54 36.26
CA THR A 382 9.77 -7.80 35.10
C THR A 382 10.18 -6.33 35.16
N GLU A 383 10.23 -5.74 36.36
CA GLU A 383 10.66 -4.37 36.61
C GLU A 383 12.13 -4.18 36.27
N LEU A 384 12.99 -5.14 36.68
CA LEU A 384 14.41 -5.12 36.33
C LEU A 384 14.61 -5.25 34.81
N ALA A 385 13.88 -6.16 34.16
CA ALA A 385 13.96 -6.31 32.71
C ALA A 385 13.57 -5.00 31.98
N ARG A 386 12.46 -4.39 32.38
CA ARG A 386 12.02 -3.10 31.83
C ARG A 386 13.00 -1.96 32.12
N ALA A 387 13.62 -1.96 33.30
CA ALA A 387 14.65 -0.97 33.64
C ALA A 387 15.89 -1.09 32.74
N VAL A 388 16.35 -2.31 32.48
CA VAL A 388 17.48 -2.60 31.58
C VAL A 388 17.16 -2.20 30.15
N ASP A 389 15.95 -2.48 29.67
CA ASP A 389 15.52 -2.05 28.33
C ASP A 389 15.51 -0.52 28.19
N LEU A 390 14.93 0.19 29.17
CA LEU A 390 14.94 1.66 29.19
C LEU A 390 16.36 2.24 29.26
N LEU A 391 17.22 1.66 30.10
CA LEU A 391 18.62 2.04 30.21
C LEU A 391 19.35 1.86 28.87
N ASN A 392 19.24 0.69 28.25
CA ASN A 392 19.92 0.38 26.99
C ASN A 392 19.41 1.22 25.82
N ASN A 393 18.09 1.46 25.76
CA ASN A 393 17.50 2.37 24.77
C ASN A 393 18.01 3.80 24.96
N GLY A 394 18.05 4.29 26.21
CA GLY A 394 18.63 5.59 26.55
C GLY A 394 20.11 5.69 26.16
N LEU A 395 20.93 4.68 26.50
CA LEU A 395 22.35 4.65 26.16
C LEU A 395 22.58 4.71 24.65
N SER A 396 21.80 3.94 23.87
CA SER A 396 21.89 3.98 22.40
C SER A 396 21.51 5.37 21.86
N ALA A 397 20.39 5.93 22.32
CA ALA A 397 19.91 7.24 21.88
C ALA A 397 20.91 8.37 22.19
N ILE A 398 21.59 8.32 23.35
CA ILE A 398 22.64 9.30 23.68
C ILE A 398 23.87 9.14 22.80
N ARG A 399 24.32 7.91 22.49
CA ARG A 399 25.44 7.70 21.56
C ARG A 399 25.13 8.28 20.18
N ASP A 400 23.96 7.97 19.64
CA ASP A 400 23.51 8.50 18.35
C ASP A 400 23.36 10.03 18.41
N GLY A 401 22.78 10.56 19.48
CA GLY A 401 22.59 11.99 19.70
C GLY A 401 23.91 12.78 19.73
N TRP A 402 24.98 12.23 20.33
CA TRP A 402 26.31 12.86 20.30
C TRP A 402 26.97 12.81 18.93
N VAL A 403 26.80 11.71 18.18
CA VAL A 403 27.26 11.61 16.79
C VAL A 403 26.57 12.66 15.92
N ASP A 404 25.24 12.76 16.04
CA ASP A 404 24.42 13.73 15.31
C ASP A 404 24.76 15.17 15.67
N PHE A 405 24.93 15.45 16.96
CA PHE A 405 25.34 16.78 17.43
C PHE A 405 26.69 17.18 16.84
N ARG A 406 27.67 16.27 16.85
CA ARG A 406 28.99 16.54 16.28
C ARG A 406 28.94 16.72 14.77
N PHE A 407 28.13 15.93 14.08
CA PHE A 407 27.88 16.12 12.65
C PHE A 407 27.28 17.52 12.39
N ALA A 408 26.24 17.90 13.13
CA ALA A 408 25.56 19.20 13.01
C ALA A 408 26.50 20.40 13.30
N CYS A 409 27.41 20.27 14.27
CA CYS A 409 28.48 21.23 14.51
C CYS A 409 29.38 21.41 13.28
N ASN A 410 29.85 20.30 12.69
CA ASN A 410 30.76 20.32 11.55
C ASN A 410 30.10 20.80 10.26
N SER A 411 28.83 20.45 10.03
CA SER A 411 28.04 20.84 8.85
C SER A 411 27.40 22.23 8.97
N ARG A 412 27.45 22.85 10.15
CA ARG A 412 26.76 24.11 10.48
C ARG A 412 25.23 24.03 10.31
N THR A 413 24.63 22.88 10.66
CA THR A 413 23.18 22.65 10.55
C THR A 413 22.45 22.61 11.91
N LEU A 414 23.12 23.01 13.00
CA LEU A 414 22.58 22.96 14.38
C LEU A 414 21.15 23.51 14.51
N MET A 415 20.88 24.72 14.00
CA MET A 415 19.55 25.34 14.10
C MET A 415 18.45 24.57 13.34
N GLY A 416 18.79 23.88 12.26
CA GLY A 416 17.83 23.10 11.49
C GLY A 416 17.48 21.77 12.15
N GLU A 417 18.45 21.16 12.83
CA GLU A 417 18.30 19.88 13.53
C GLU A 417 17.75 20.03 14.96
N LEU A 418 17.86 21.23 15.54
CA LEU A 418 17.56 21.52 16.94
C LEU A 418 16.24 20.92 17.45
N PRO A 419 15.06 21.13 16.81
CA PRO A 419 13.79 20.68 17.40
C PRO A 419 13.74 19.17 17.55
N SER A 420 14.18 18.43 16.53
CA SER A 420 14.18 16.96 16.56
C SER A 420 15.23 16.42 17.51
N LYS A 421 16.45 16.98 17.50
CA LYS A 421 17.56 16.42 18.29
C LYS A 421 17.46 16.75 19.78
N LEU A 422 16.94 17.92 20.13
CA LEU A 422 16.64 18.26 21.52
C LEU A 422 15.55 17.35 22.09
N ALA A 423 14.49 17.06 21.32
CA ALA A 423 13.44 16.14 21.73
C ALA A 423 14.00 14.73 22.00
N THR A 424 14.81 14.19 21.09
CA THR A 424 15.47 12.89 21.27
C THR A 424 16.37 12.86 22.52
N ALA A 425 17.18 13.91 22.74
CA ALA A 425 18.06 13.99 23.91
C ALA A 425 17.26 14.02 25.22
N ARG A 426 16.14 14.76 25.27
CA ARG A 426 15.24 14.80 26.43
C ARG A 426 14.52 13.49 26.67
N ALA A 427 14.08 12.81 25.61
CA ALA A 427 13.46 11.48 25.70
C ALA A 427 14.45 10.43 26.24
N ALA A 428 15.72 10.50 25.82
CA ALA A 428 16.75 9.65 26.39
C ALA A 428 17.00 9.96 27.88
N GLN A 429 17.03 11.25 28.25
CA GLN A 429 17.15 11.68 29.65
C GLN A 429 15.99 11.18 30.52
N SER A 430 14.75 11.26 30.02
CA SER A 430 13.57 10.76 30.74
C SER A 430 13.58 9.23 30.86
N ALA A 431 14.07 8.50 29.86
CA ALA A 431 14.25 7.04 29.92
C ALA A 431 15.19 6.62 31.07
N PHE A 432 16.30 7.32 31.30
CA PHE A 432 17.17 7.06 32.44
C PHE A 432 16.49 7.36 33.78
N GLY A 433 15.70 8.44 33.86
CA GLY A 433 14.90 8.73 35.05
C GLY A 433 13.88 7.64 35.35
N ALA A 434 13.18 7.13 34.32
CA ALA A 434 12.24 6.03 34.45
C ALA A 434 12.95 4.70 34.82
N ALA A 435 14.11 4.43 34.22
CA ALA A 435 14.94 3.28 34.58
C ALA A 435 15.33 3.34 36.06
N ARG A 436 15.77 4.51 36.56
CA ARG A 436 16.11 4.70 37.98
C ARG A 436 14.94 4.34 38.89
N THR A 437 13.74 4.86 38.61
CA THR A 437 12.54 4.58 39.41
C THR A 437 12.23 3.09 39.47
N LEU A 438 12.40 2.36 38.36
CA LEU A 438 12.23 0.91 38.34
C LEU A 438 13.33 0.18 39.12
N LEU A 439 14.59 0.62 39.02
CA LEU A 439 15.68 0.07 39.83
C LEU A 439 15.45 0.30 41.33
N ASP A 440 14.87 1.44 41.71
CA ASP A 440 14.53 1.75 43.11
C ASP A 440 13.43 0.80 43.61
N ALA A 441 12.43 0.53 42.77
CA ALA A 441 11.39 -0.46 43.05
C ALA A 441 11.92 -1.90 43.19
N VAL A 442 12.92 -2.27 42.39
CA VAL A 442 13.61 -3.56 42.51
C VAL A 442 14.43 -3.64 43.80
N ARG A 443 15.07 -2.53 44.21
CA ARG A 443 15.86 -2.45 45.44
C ARG A 443 15.00 -2.52 46.69
N ASP A 444 13.87 -1.82 46.67
CA ASP A 444 12.92 -1.75 47.78
C ASP A 444 11.48 -2.00 47.25
N PRO A 445 11.03 -3.26 47.22
CA PRO A 445 9.71 -3.62 46.74
C PRO A 445 8.56 -2.94 47.50
N SER A 446 8.81 -2.42 48.71
CA SER A 446 7.80 -1.71 49.47
C SER A 446 7.36 -0.40 48.79
N LEU A 447 8.19 0.17 47.92
CA LEU A 447 7.88 1.36 47.11
C LEU A 447 6.76 1.12 46.08
N LEU A 448 6.53 -0.14 45.68
CA LEU A 448 5.41 -0.49 44.79
C LEU A 448 4.07 -0.59 45.52
N LEU A 449 4.10 -0.71 46.85
CA LEU A 449 2.91 -0.94 47.68
C LEU A 449 2.34 0.35 48.30
N THR A 450 2.95 1.50 48.08
CA THR A 450 2.34 2.79 48.41
C THR A 450 1.44 3.22 47.26
N PRO A 451 0.11 3.01 47.33
CA PRO A 451 -0.80 3.67 46.41
C PRO A 451 -0.56 5.17 46.57
N THR A 452 -0.41 5.88 45.46
CA THR A 452 -0.45 7.34 45.38
C THR A 452 -1.83 7.81 45.84
N ALA A 453 -2.04 7.83 47.15
CA ALA A 453 -3.20 8.39 47.79
C ALA A 453 -3.01 9.90 47.84
N GLY A 454 -3.51 10.58 46.80
CA GLY A 454 -3.65 12.03 46.76
C GLY A 454 -2.67 12.73 45.83
N ALA A 455 -3.07 12.86 44.57
CA ALA A 455 -2.82 14.03 43.74
C ALA A 455 -4.07 14.24 42.86
#